data_AF-A0ABD6HS53-F1
#
_entry.id   AF-A0ABD6HS53-F1
#
_cell.length_a   1.000
_cell.length_b   1.000
_cell.length_c   1.000
_cell.angle_alpha   90.00
_cell.angle_beta   90.00
_cell.angle_gamma   90.00
#
_symmetry.space_group_name_H-M   'P 1'
#
loop_
_entity.id
_entity.type
_entity.pdbx_description
1 polymer ?
#
loop_
_entity_poly.entity_id
_entity_poly.type
_entity_poly.pdbx_seq_one_letter_code
_entity_poly.pdbx_strand_id
1 'polypeptide(L)'
;MNPIKRFKDEKGVTYLELCNLLGEESRYEKSLVNIANGKRLVPASKVIRWAAAMNIPGESLRPDLYPSMDVPAWHETEKGNIHA
;
A
#
# COMPACT_ATOMS: atom_id res chain seq x y z
N MET A 1 -0.61 4.72 10.93
CA MET A 1 -1.98 4.93 10.40
C MET A 1 -2.14 4.15 9.10
N ASN A 2 -3.28 3.49 8.86
CA ASN A 2 -3.51 2.71 7.63
C ASN A 2 -3.47 3.63 6.38
N PRO A 3 -2.83 3.24 5.27
CA PRO A 3 -2.70 4.10 4.09
C PRO A 3 -4.03 4.55 3.48
N ILE A 4 -5.06 3.70 3.49
CA ILE A 4 -6.39 4.03 2.95
C ILE A 4 -7.05 5.11 3.81
N LYS A 5 -6.96 4.97 5.15
CA LYS A 5 -7.48 5.98 6.07
C LYS A 5 -6.75 7.30 5.90
N ARG A 6 -5.42 7.25 5.82
CA ARG A 6 -4.57 8.43 5.57
C ARG A 6 -4.95 9.13 4.27
N PHE A 7 -5.05 8.40 3.16
CA PHE A 7 -5.42 8.97 1.86
C PHE A 7 -6.81 9.61 1.89
N LYS A 8 -7.79 8.96 2.53
CA LYS A 8 -9.14 9.50 2.73
C LYS A 8 -9.09 10.85 3.46
N ASP A 9 -8.33 10.92 4.55
CA ASP A 9 -8.23 12.11 5.39
C ASP A 9 -7.47 13.24 4.68
N GLU A 10 -6.39 12.91 3.96
CA GLU A 10 -5.62 13.87 3.15
C GLU A 10 -6.41 14.45 1.97
N LYS A 11 -7.30 13.65 1.36
CA LYS A 11 -8.17 14.10 0.25
C LYS A 11 -9.47 14.74 0.72
N GLY A 12 -9.81 14.64 2.00
CA GLY A 12 -11.06 15.17 2.54
C GLY A 12 -12.32 14.50 1.99
N VAL A 13 -12.22 13.24 1.54
CA VAL A 13 -13.33 12.51 0.90
C VAL A 13 -14.05 11.58 1.88
N THR A 14 -15.28 11.22 1.55
CA THR A 14 -16.05 10.16 2.21
C THR A 14 -15.59 8.77 1.77
N TYR A 15 -15.99 7.72 2.50
CA TYR A 15 -15.70 6.35 2.08
C TYR A 15 -16.45 5.94 0.81
N LEU A 16 -17.65 6.47 0.59
CA LEU A 16 -18.40 6.28 -0.64
C LEU A 16 -17.67 6.87 -1.86
N GLU A 17 -17.17 8.10 -1.76
CA GLU A 17 -16.37 8.72 -2.81
C GLU A 17 -15.05 7.97 -3.03
N LEU A 18 -14.42 7.51 -1.95
CA LEU A 18 -13.21 6.69 -2.05
C LEU A 18 -13.48 5.36 -2.76
N CYS A 19 -14.63 4.71 -2.55
CA CYS A 19 -15.03 3.55 -3.35
C CYS A 19 -15.03 3.88 -4.84
N ASN A 20 -15.63 5.01 -5.24
CA ASN A 20 -15.66 5.43 -6.65
C ASN A 20 -14.25 5.68 -7.20
N LEU A 21 -13.37 6.35 -6.45
CA LEU A 21 -11.98 6.60 -6.84
C LEU A 21 -11.17 5.29 -7.02
N LEU A 22 -11.46 4.29 -6.20
CA LEU A 22 -10.82 2.96 -6.27
C LEU A 22 -11.44 2.04 -7.33
N GLY A 23 -12.47 2.50 -8.05
CA GLY A 23 -13.22 1.70 -9.04
C GLY A 23 -14.06 0.59 -8.39
N GLU A 24 -14.56 0.84 -7.19
CA GLU A 24 -15.41 -0.07 -6.42
C GLU A 24 -16.86 0.40 -6.40
N GLU A 25 -17.79 -0.54 -6.30
CA GLU A 25 -19.20 -0.24 -6.11
C GLU A 25 -19.49 0.30 -4.70
N SER A 26 -20.54 1.13 -4.58
CA SER A 26 -20.99 1.72 -3.31
C SER A 26 -21.28 0.69 -2.21
N ARG A 27 -21.78 -0.50 -2.57
CA ARG A 27 -22.00 -1.61 -1.61
C ARG A 27 -20.72 -2.06 -0.90
N TYR A 28 -19.54 -1.72 -1.43
CA TYR A 28 -18.25 -2.06 -0.85
C TYR A 28 -17.84 -1.13 0.30
N GLU A 29 -18.55 -0.01 0.53
CA GLU A 29 -18.19 1.00 1.52
C GLU A 29 -17.91 0.42 2.91
N LYS A 30 -18.81 -0.43 3.44
CA LYS A 30 -18.61 -1.09 4.74
C LYS A 30 -17.33 -1.92 4.80
N SER A 31 -16.98 -2.59 3.71
CA SER A 31 -15.74 -3.36 3.62
C SER A 31 -14.52 -2.43 3.59
N LEU A 32 -14.60 -1.32 2.86
CA LEU A 32 -13.55 -0.31 2.81
C LEU A 32 -13.31 0.31 4.20
N VAL A 33 -14.36 0.63 4.95
CA VAL A 33 -14.26 1.11 6.34
C VAL A 33 -13.56 0.10 7.25
N ASN A 34 -13.90 -1.18 7.14
CA ASN A 34 -13.25 -2.23 7.92
C ASN A 34 -11.76 -2.36 7.58
N ILE A 35 -11.41 -2.24 6.30
CA ILE A 35 -10.01 -2.29 5.84
C ILE A 35 -9.24 -1.05 6.34
N ALA A 36 -9.80 0.15 6.20
CA ALA A 36 -9.18 1.40 6.64
C ALA A 36 -8.93 1.44 8.17
N ASN A 37 -9.76 0.74 8.95
CA ASN A 37 -9.58 0.58 10.39
C ASN A 37 -8.71 -0.63 10.77
N GLY A 38 -8.13 -1.35 9.80
CA GLY A 38 -7.26 -2.50 10.04
C GLY A 38 -7.97 -3.78 10.50
N LYS A 39 -9.31 -3.82 10.46
CA LYS A 39 -10.09 -5.02 10.81
C LYS A 39 -10.06 -6.10 9.72
N ARG A 40 -9.68 -5.70 8.49
CA ARG A 40 -9.53 -6.57 7.32
C ARG A 40 -8.33 -6.11 6.50
N LEU A 41 -7.68 -7.06 5.82
CA LEU A 41 -6.65 -6.76 4.85
C LEU A 41 -7.26 -6.36 3.51
N VAL A 42 -6.52 -5.57 2.73
CA VAL A 42 -6.86 -5.28 1.33
C VAL A 42 -6.81 -6.59 0.53
N PRO A 43 -7.84 -6.99 -0.24
CA PRO A 43 -7.76 -8.19 -1.07
C PRO A 43 -6.60 -8.14 -2.05
N ALA A 44 -5.83 -9.23 -2.19
CA ALA A 44 -4.62 -9.27 -3.02
C ALA A 44 -4.91 -8.84 -4.48
N SER A 45 -6.05 -9.28 -5.03
CA SER A 45 -6.51 -8.92 -6.37
C SER A 45 -6.80 -7.43 -6.58
N LYS A 46 -6.94 -6.65 -5.50
CA LYS A 46 -7.24 -5.22 -5.55
C LYS A 46 -6.03 -4.33 -5.30
N VAL A 47 -4.94 -4.89 -4.75
CA VAL A 47 -3.77 -4.12 -4.30
C VAL A 47 -3.20 -3.24 -5.41
N ILE A 48 -2.95 -3.82 -6.59
CA ILE A 48 -2.35 -3.09 -7.71
C ILE A 48 -3.23 -1.92 -8.15
N ARG A 49 -4.54 -2.17 -8.35
CA ARG A 49 -5.48 -1.12 -8.79
C ARG A 49 -5.62 -0.01 -7.76
N TRP A 50 -5.74 -0.37 -6.48
CA TRP A 50 -5.91 0.59 -5.40
C TRP A 50 -4.64 1.41 -5.17
N ALA A 51 -3.48 0.76 -5.21
CA ALA A 51 -2.18 1.41 -5.12
C ALA A 51 -2.00 2.43 -6.26
N ALA A 52 -2.34 2.06 -7.48
CA ALA A 52 -2.32 2.96 -8.63
C ALA A 52 -3.29 4.15 -8.47
N ALA A 53 -4.54 3.90 -8.04
CA ALA A 53 -5.55 4.95 -7.83
C ALA A 53 -5.16 5.96 -6.74
N MET A 54 -4.47 5.49 -5.70
CA MET A 54 -3.96 6.33 -4.61
C MET A 54 -2.56 6.89 -4.88
N ASN A 55 -1.92 6.49 -5.98
CA ASN A 55 -0.52 6.80 -6.31
C ASN A 55 0.45 6.46 -5.16
N ILE A 56 0.33 5.25 -4.61
CA ILE A 56 1.20 4.72 -3.55
C ILE A 56 1.78 3.36 -3.95
N PRO A 57 2.87 2.88 -3.32
CA PRO A 57 3.38 1.53 -3.52
C PRO A 57 2.39 0.46 -3.06
N GLY A 58 2.30 -0.65 -3.80
CA GLY A 58 1.48 -1.82 -3.40
C GLY A 58 1.89 -2.41 -2.05
N GLU A 59 3.19 -2.40 -1.75
CA GLU A 59 3.77 -2.80 -0.46
C GLU A 59 3.20 -1.99 0.71
N SER A 60 2.84 -0.72 0.50
CA SER A 60 2.22 0.07 1.55
C SER A 60 0.84 -0.50 1.95
N LEU A 61 0.09 -1.09 1.01
CA LEU A 61 -1.23 -1.66 1.26
C LEU A 61 -1.19 -3.09 1.80
N ARG A 62 -0.25 -3.91 1.31
CA ARG A 62 -0.09 -5.32 1.67
C ARG A 62 1.40 -5.66 1.75
N PRO A 63 2.11 -5.21 2.81
CA PRO A 63 3.54 -5.51 2.94
C PRO A 63 3.80 -7.01 3.01
N ASP A 64 2.84 -7.79 3.50
CA ASP A 64 2.88 -9.25 3.54
C ASP A 64 2.90 -9.93 2.15
N LEU A 65 2.49 -9.23 1.08
CA LEU A 65 2.58 -9.74 -0.30
C LEU A 65 3.92 -9.38 -0.98
N TYR A 66 4.69 -8.47 -0.38
CA TYR A 66 5.98 -8.03 -0.90
C TYR A 66 7.00 -8.35 0.18
N PRO A 67 7.45 -9.63 0.29
CA PRO A 67 8.52 -9.95 1.22
C PRO A 67 9.68 -9.00 0.91
N SER A 68 10.14 -8.30 1.94
CA SER A 68 11.38 -7.54 1.85
C SER A 68 12.42 -8.50 1.29
N MET A 69 12.95 -8.20 0.11
CA MET A 69 14.16 -8.86 -0.34
C MET A 69 15.21 -8.48 0.70
N ASP A 70 15.46 -9.39 1.64
CA ASP A 70 16.71 -9.41 2.39
C ASP A 70 17.80 -9.60 1.34
N VAL A 71 18.23 -8.50 0.73
CA VAL A 71 19.43 -8.48 -0.09
C VAL A 71 20.54 -8.77 0.90
N PRO A 72 21.14 -9.97 0.87
CA PRO A 72 22.01 -10.33 1.97
C PRO A 72 23.29 -9.50 1.82
N ALA A 73 23.88 -9.09 2.94
CA ALA A 73 24.92 -8.06 3.05
C ALA A 73 26.29 -8.40 2.41
N TRP A 74 26.33 -9.26 1.38
CA TRP A 74 27.54 -9.65 0.64
C TRP A 74 27.79 -8.78 -0.60
N HIS A 75 27.09 -7.65 -0.73
CA HIS A 75 27.37 -6.62 -1.74
C HIS A 75 28.09 -5.38 -1.18
N GLU A 76 28.77 -5.53 -0.04
CA GLU A 76 29.84 -4.63 0.42
C GLU A 76 31.21 -5.31 0.30
N THR A 77 31.53 -5.82 -0.89
CA THR A 77 32.93 -6.02 -1.29
C THR A 77 33.11 -5.41 -2.66
N GLU A 78 34.21 -4.68 -2.84
CA GLU A 78 34.65 -3.99 -4.07
C GLU A 78 34.19 -2.55 -4.28
N LYS A 79 34.33 -1.68 -3.26
CA LYS A 79 34.88 -0.34 -3.53
C LYS A 79 35.93 0.06 -2.50
N GLY A 80 37.18 -0.01 -2.93
CA GLY A 80 38.22 0.93 -2.51
C GLY A 80 39.14 0.47 -1.38
N ASN A 81 40.19 -0.27 -1.73
CA ASN A 81 41.50 -0.01 -1.12
C ASN A 81 42.64 -0.38 -2.09
N ILE A 82 42.80 0.44 -3.13
CA ILE A 82 44.10 0.67 -3.74
C ILE A 82 44.65 1.94 -3.09
N HIS A 83 45.63 1.84 -2.19
CA HIS A 83 46.59 2.92 -1.92
C HIS A 83 47.85 2.42 -1.19
N ALA A 84 48.98 2.81 -1.80
CA ALA A 84 50.38 2.76 -1.38
C ALA A 84 51.08 1.39 -1.30
#